data_AF-A0A812WRE1-F1
#
_entry.id   AF-A0A812WRE1-F1
#
_cell.length_a   1.000
_cell.length_b   1.000
_cell.length_c   1.000
_cell.angle_alpha   90.00
_cell.angle_beta   90.00
_cell.angle_gamma   90.00
#
_symmetry.space_group_name_H-M   'P 1'
#
loop_
_entity.id
_entity.type
_entity.pdbx_description
1 polymer ?
#
loop_
_entity_poly.entity_id
_entity_poly.type
_entity_poly.pdbx_seq_one_letter_code
_entity_poly.pdbx_strand_id
1 'polypeptide(L)'
;VPAANMVTVVNSKADVLKASQALAVNLNAAKGLQEVMKSNLGPRGTLKMLVGGAGQIKITKDGSVLLGEMQIQHPTASMIARAASAQDEFTGDGTTSSVMFIGELMKLAEQSLAEGLHPRLIAEGFELAREETVKFLDSFKVHMDEPLSDREKLVCVARTSLRTKIVPALADPMAEVVVDSVRMIKKQGSPLDLNMVEILHMKNKLITETRLIKGLVLDHGARHPDMPKKLENCYILTCNVSLEYEKSEVNAGFFYSSSEQREKLVDSERKFTDEKVKKIIELKRKVCTEENGRTFVVINQKGIDPPSLEMLAREATAPAMTRTSPKRSVAALAILAAALWSLAPGQSYTAPAGGGLNRKQMHGNIRNKDKLGGVVEIPVEEEEEEVEAKPEMPEKRVPYSMHIVTQLPQHKHLHEESNARKFIEDKLVGAFENFEDLIRHVEVHLQVSPHFHREKRPDKVPKTTMTVDEEGDEVPMEVQQEAGHKMLTPFIVKATLTLANHHKVALTNPEKHAQPSLTEAVDHMTDVLRHSLREEKNRMISSKRKAQENALADDMDGMLDDDYNLAIANDMAESSPEENARMEALYERIEAAS
;
A
#
# COMPACT_ATOMS: atom_id res chain seq x y z
N VAL A 1 -30.58 -8.16 37.83
CA VAL A 1 -29.87 -6.88 37.57
C VAL A 1 -29.64 -6.79 36.07
N PRO A 2 -30.09 -5.74 35.37
CA PRO A 2 -30.07 -5.73 33.91
C PRO A 2 -28.62 -5.67 33.42
N ALA A 3 -28.28 -6.46 32.41
CA ALA A 3 -26.92 -6.65 31.89
C ALA A 3 -26.18 -5.35 31.51
N ALA A 4 -26.92 -4.28 31.20
CA ALA A 4 -26.34 -2.95 30.95
C ALA A 4 -25.57 -2.42 32.17
N ASN A 5 -26.06 -2.68 33.39
CA ASN A 5 -25.37 -2.25 34.61
C ASN A 5 -24.10 -3.08 34.88
N MET A 6 -24.00 -4.30 34.36
CA MET A 6 -22.81 -5.14 34.54
C MET A 6 -21.63 -4.67 33.69
N VAL A 7 -21.88 -4.20 32.47
CA VAL A 7 -20.78 -3.68 31.62
C VAL A 7 -20.25 -2.35 32.13
N THR A 8 -21.12 -1.47 32.63
CA THR A 8 -20.69 -0.22 33.29
C THR A 8 -19.96 -0.47 34.61
N VAL A 9 -20.24 -1.59 35.28
CA VAL A 9 -19.48 -2.05 36.45
C VAL A 9 -18.06 -2.49 36.06
N VAL A 10 -17.88 -3.09 34.88
CA VAL A 10 -16.56 -3.47 34.36
C VAL A 10 -15.78 -2.25 33.85
N ASN A 11 -16.44 -1.34 33.12
CA ASN A 11 -15.84 -0.12 32.61
C ASN A 11 -16.83 1.04 32.67
N SER A 12 -16.56 2.02 33.55
CA SER A 12 -17.42 3.17 33.78
C SER A 12 -17.46 4.17 32.61
N LYS A 13 -16.54 4.07 31.65
CA LYS A 13 -16.48 4.94 30.46
C LYS A 13 -17.05 4.29 29.20
N ALA A 14 -17.57 3.07 29.28
CA ALA A 14 -18.07 2.36 28.11
C ALA A 14 -19.50 2.77 27.79
N ASP A 15 -19.72 3.27 26.58
CA ASP A 15 -21.07 3.51 26.04
C ASP A 15 -21.63 2.20 25.46
N VAL A 16 -22.76 1.75 26.01
CA VAL A 16 -23.41 0.48 25.61
C VAL A 16 -24.87 0.73 25.27
N LEU A 17 -25.25 0.32 24.06
CA LEU A 17 -26.64 0.30 23.63
C LEU A 17 -27.30 -1.01 24.06
N LYS A 18 -28.52 -0.92 24.62
CA LYS A 18 -29.34 -2.10 24.94
C LYS A 18 -29.80 -2.79 23.65
N ALA A 19 -30.12 -4.08 23.72
CA ALA A 19 -30.44 -4.91 22.54
C ALA A 19 -31.48 -4.29 21.58
N SER A 20 -32.63 -3.81 22.09
CA SER A 20 -33.66 -3.18 21.25
C SER A 20 -33.20 -1.86 20.63
N GLN A 21 -32.47 -1.05 21.40
CA GLN A 21 -31.92 0.22 20.92
C GLN A 21 -30.82 0.00 19.88
N ALA A 22 -29.93 -0.95 20.11
CA ALA A 22 -28.89 -1.34 19.17
C ALA A 22 -29.48 -1.81 17.83
N LEU A 23 -30.57 -2.58 17.90
CA LEU A 23 -31.27 -3.04 16.71
C LEU A 23 -31.89 -1.87 15.94
N ALA A 24 -32.57 -0.94 16.60
CA ALA A 24 -33.13 0.25 15.96
C ALA A 24 -32.04 1.14 15.32
N VAL A 25 -30.91 1.31 16.00
CA VAL A 25 -29.75 2.06 15.50
C VAL A 25 -29.16 1.39 14.24
N ASN A 26 -29.03 0.06 14.24
CA ASN A 26 -28.56 -0.69 13.08
C ASN A 26 -29.49 -0.57 11.87
N LEU A 27 -30.80 -0.68 12.09
CA LEU A 27 -31.81 -0.53 11.04
C LEU A 27 -31.78 0.88 10.44
N ASN A 28 -31.72 1.91 11.28
CA ASN A 28 -31.65 3.29 10.83
C ASN A 28 -30.39 3.59 10.03
N ALA A 29 -29.24 3.01 10.42
CA ALA A 29 -28.01 3.16 9.68
C ALA A 29 -28.08 2.53 8.29
N ALA A 30 -28.66 1.33 8.16
CA ALA A 30 -28.86 0.66 6.88
C ALA A 30 -29.80 1.45 5.97
N LYS A 31 -30.93 1.91 6.50
CA LYS A 31 -31.90 2.77 5.78
C LYS A 31 -31.29 4.10 5.36
N GLY A 32 -30.50 4.73 6.23
CA GLY A 32 -29.80 5.99 5.91
C GLY A 32 -28.83 5.82 4.75
N LEU A 33 -28.06 4.73 4.74
CA LEU A 33 -27.13 4.44 3.65
C LEU A 33 -27.87 4.13 2.34
N GLN A 34 -28.98 3.39 2.42
CA GLN A 34 -29.87 3.12 1.29
C GLN A 34 -30.39 4.41 0.65
N GLU A 35 -30.91 5.36 1.44
CA GLU A 35 -31.49 6.58 0.89
C GLU A 35 -30.44 7.45 0.17
N VAL A 36 -29.21 7.48 0.69
CA VAL A 36 -28.08 8.10 0.01
C VAL A 36 -27.85 7.40 -1.35
N MET A 37 -27.77 6.07 -1.37
CA MET A 37 -27.39 5.30 -2.57
C MET A 37 -28.51 5.18 -3.62
N LYS A 38 -29.77 5.31 -3.23
CA LYS A 38 -30.96 5.15 -4.10
C LYS A 38 -30.91 6.02 -5.35
N SER A 39 -30.42 7.25 -5.20
CA SER A 39 -30.29 8.21 -6.31
C SER A 39 -29.30 7.78 -7.39
N ASN A 40 -28.34 6.89 -7.08
CA ASN A 40 -27.31 6.43 -8.02
C ASN A 40 -27.77 5.26 -8.91
N LEU A 41 -28.84 4.55 -8.53
CA LEU A 41 -29.21 3.29 -9.17
C LEU A 41 -29.83 3.49 -10.57
N GLY A 42 -29.40 2.67 -11.53
CA GLY A 42 -29.95 2.61 -12.88
C GLY A 42 -29.45 3.71 -13.83
N PRO A 43 -29.77 3.65 -15.13
CA PRO A 43 -29.24 4.59 -16.14
C PRO A 43 -29.70 6.04 -15.93
N ARG A 44 -30.88 6.25 -15.32
CA ARG A 44 -31.41 7.58 -14.99
C ARG A 44 -30.99 8.09 -13.61
N GLY A 45 -30.15 7.33 -12.88
CA GLY A 45 -29.59 7.78 -11.61
C GLY A 45 -28.69 9.01 -11.76
N THR A 46 -28.58 9.79 -10.70
CA THR A 46 -27.82 11.05 -10.65
C THR A 46 -26.34 10.79 -10.40
N LEU A 47 -25.49 11.72 -10.88
CA LEU A 47 -24.07 11.74 -10.57
C LEU A 47 -23.86 12.51 -9.27
N LYS A 48 -22.95 12.03 -8.42
CA LYS A 48 -22.57 12.71 -7.19
C LYS A 48 -21.19 13.33 -7.34
N MET A 49 -21.11 14.60 -7.00
CA MET A 49 -19.85 15.31 -6.90
C MET A 49 -19.38 15.25 -5.45
N LEU A 50 -18.19 14.70 -5.25
CA LEU A 50 -17.51 14.59 -3.98
C LEU A 50 -16.34 15.56 -3.99
N VAL A 51 -16.25 16.38 -2.95
CA VAL A 51 -15.13 17.30 -2.74
C VAL A 51 -14.36 16.79 -1.54
N GLY A 52 -13.13 16.35 -1.78
CA GLY A 52 -12.23 15.92 -0.71
C GLY A 52 -11.72 17.11 0.10
N GLY A 53 -11.15 16.86 1.28
CA GLY A 53 -10.60 17.92 2.14
C GLY A 53 -9.48 18.74 1.51
N ALA A 54 -8.76 18.17 0.53
CA ALA A 54 -7.74 18.86 -0.25
C ALA A 54 -8.29 19.64 -1.47
N GLY A 55 -9.62 19.72 -1.64
CA GLY A 55 -10.26 20.35 -2.79
C GLY A 55 -10.31 19.48 -4.06
N GLN A 56 -9.90 18.20 -3.99
CA GLN A 56 -10.03 17.29 -5.12
C GLN A 56 -11.51 17.01 -5.41
N ILE A 57 -11.93 17.21 -6.67
CA ILE A 57 -13.30 16.97 -7.12
C ILE A 57 -13.36 15.61 -7.80
N LYS A 58 -14.20 14.72 -7.28
CA LYS A 58 -14.50 13.41 -7.89
C LYS A 58 -15.98 13.35 -8.21
N ILE A 59 -16.31 13.16 -9.48
CA ILE A 59 -17.70 12.96 -9.91
C ILE A 59 -17.88 11.47 -10.16
N THR A 60 -18.78 10.84 -9.42
CA THR A 60 -19.03 9.41 -9.57
C THR A 60 -20.51 9.08 -9.41
N LYS A 61 -20.94 8.07 -10.15
CA LYS A 61 -22.20 7.36 -9.93
C LYS A 61 -21.95 6.00 -9.29
N ASP A 62 -20.70 5.58 -9.25
CA ASP A 62 -20.36 4.27 -8.76
C ASP A 62 -20.41 4.20 -7.23
N GLY A 63 -21.01 3.12 -6.75
CA GLY A 63 -21.22 2.88 -5.32
C GLY A 63 -19.92 2.58 -4.60
N SER A 64 -19.02 1.81 -5.22
CA SER A 64 -17.72 1.47 -4.64
C SER A 64 -16.91 2.74 -4.38
N VAL A 65 -16.76 3.59 -5.42
CA VAL A 65 -16.05 4.86 -5.30
C VAL A 65 -16.72 5.79 -4.29
N LEU A 66 -18.04 5.90 -4.28
CA LEU A 66 -18.74 6.75 -3.31
C LEU A 66 -18.47 6.30 -1.86
N LEU A 67 -18.62 5.01 -1.59
CA LEU A 67 -18.44 4.44 -0.25
C LEU A 67 -16.98 4.49 0.22
N GLY A 68 -16.02 4.39 -0.71
CA GLY A 68 -14.59 4.50 -0.41
C GLY A 68 -14.15 5.93 -0.06
N GLU A 69 -14.74 6.94 -0.69
CA GLU A 69 -14.40 8.35 -0.42
C GLU A 69 -15.18 8.92 0.79
N MET A 70 -16.33 8.35 1.13
CA MET A 70 -17.12 8.79 2.28
C MET A 70 -16.53 8.32 3.61
N GLN A 71 -16.40 9.24 4.57
CA GLN A 71 -15.99 8.92 5.94
C GLN A 71 -17.19 8.43 6.75
N ILE A 72 -17.41 7.11 6.77
CA ILE A 72 -18.54 6.49 7.48
C ILE A 72 -18.18 6.27 8.95
N GLN A 73 -18.86 6.98 9.85
CA GLN A 73 -18.65 6.85 11.30
C GLN A 73 -19.44 5.69 11.93
N HIS A 74 -20.63 5.41 11.41
CA HIS A 74 -21.50 4.39 12.00
C HIS A 74 -20.96 2.97 11.73
N PRO A 75 -20.76 2.11 12.75
CA PRO A 75 -20.12 0.80 12.59
C PRO A 75 -20.90 -0.11 11.62
N THR A 76 -22.22 -0.14 11.73
CA THR A 76 -23.09 -0.95 10.85
C THR A 76 -23.04 -0.50 9.40
N ALA A 77 -23.04 0.81 9.14
CA ALA A 77 -22.88 1.33 7.78
C ALA A 77 -21.47 1.03 7.23
N SER A 78 -20.43 1.06 8.08
CA SER A 78 -19.07 0.65 7.70
C SER A 78 -19.01 -0.83 7.31
N MET A 79 -19.70 -1.72 8.04
CA MET A 79 -19.80 -3.14 7.68
C MET A 79 -20.51 -3.34 6.34
N ILE A 80 -21.62 -2.63 6.10
CA ILE A 80 -22.35 -2.69 4.82
C ILE A 80 -21.47 -2.18 3.68
N ALA A 81 -20.74 -1.08 3.90
CA ALA A 81 -19.81 -0.53 2.91
C ALA A 81 -18.70 -1.52 2.55
N ARG A 82 -18.11 -2.21 3.53
CA ARG A 82 -17.11 -3.26 3.29
C ARG A 82 -17.68 -4.44 2.50
N ALA A 83 -18.91 -4.85 2.78
CA ALA A 83 -19.57 -5.89 2.00
C ALA A 83 -19.79 -5.46 0.54
N ALA A 84 -20.14 -4.19 0.31
CA ALA A 84 -20.26 -3.63 -1.04
C ALA A 84 -18.90 -3.55 -1.77
N SER A 85 -17.83 -3.17 -1.07
CA SER A 85 -16.46 -3.19 -1.63
C SER A 85 -16.00 -4.61 -1.96
N ALA A 86 -16.30 -5.60 -1.11
CA ALA A 86 -16.00 -7.00 -1.42
C ALA A 86 -16.74 -7.48 -2.68
N GLN A 87 -18.01 -7.09 -2.85
CA GLN A 87 -18.78 -7.39 -4.07
C GLN A 87 -18.10 -6.82 -5.33
N ASP A 88 -17.56 -5.61 -5.23
CA ASP A 88 -16.82 -4.94 -6.31
C ASP A 88 -15.56 -5.72 -6.70
N GLU A 89 -14.79 -6.20 -5.71
CA GLU A 89 -13.55 -6.95 -5.96
C GLU A 89 -13.82 -8.29 -6.67
N PHE A 90 -14.90 -8.99 -6.34
CA PHE A 90 -15.22 -10.29 -6.95
C PHE A 90 -15.97 -10.19 -8.28
N THR A 91 -16.88 -9.23 -8.42
CA THR A 91 -17.78 -9.14 -9.59
C THR A 91 -17.59 -7.88 -10.42
N GLY A 92 -17.10 -6.79 -9.84
CA GLY A 92 -16.89 -5.50 -10.51
C GLY A 92 -18.16 -4.70 -10.80
N ASP A 93 -19.35 -5.18 -10.43
CA ASP A 93 -20.62 -4.47 -10.59
C ASP A 93 -21.59 -4.83 -9.44
N GLY A 94 -22.72 -4.14 -9.36
CA GLY A 94 -23.79 -4.46 -8.40
C GLY A 94 -23.57 -3.89 -6.99
N THR A 95 -22.52 -3.10 -6.77
CA THR A 95 -22.21 -2.50 -5.46
C THR A 95 -23.36 -1.68 -4.89
N THR A 96 -23.99 -0.85 -5.73
CA THR A 96 -25.16 -0.03 -5.34
C THR A 96 -26.37 -0.92 -5.04
N SER A 97 -26.61 -1.93 -5.87
CA SER A 97 -27.71 -2.87 -5.70
C SER A 97 -27.58 -3.66 -4.39
N SER A 98 -26.39 -4.10 -4.02
CA SER A 98 -26.15 -4.82 -2.76
C SER A 98 -26.50 -3.98 -1.53
N VAL A 99 -26.10 -2.71 -1.52
CA VAL A 99 -26.45 -1.79 -0.42
C VAL A 99 -27.96 -1.55 -0.38
N MET A 100 -28.59 -1.35 -1.53
CA MET A 100 -30.03 -1.16 -1.63
C MET A 100 -30.80 -2.39 -1.15
N PHE A 101 -30.33 -3.58 -1.51
CA PHE A 101 -30.92 -4.85 -1.13
C PHE A 101 -30.85 -5.06 0.39
N ILE A 102 -29.68 -4.82 1.00
CA ILE A 102 -29.52 -4.90 2.45
C ILE A 102 -30.44 -3.88 3.16
N GLY A 103 -30.49 -2.65 2.67
CA GLY A 103 -31.36 -1.60 3.24
C GLY A 103 -32.84 -1.99 3.23
N GLU A 104 -33.34 -2.52 2.11
CA GLU A 104 -34.74 -2.92 2.01
C GLU A 104 -35.05 -4.18 2.83
N LEU A 105 -34.13 -5.16 2.88
CA LEU A 105 -34.27 -6.33 3.76
C LEU A 105 -34.38 -5.92 5.24
N MET A 106 -33.54 -4.98 5.66
CA MET A 106 -33.57 -4.43 7.02
C MET A 106 -34.89 -3.70 7.30
N LYS A 107 -35.40 -2.94 6.33
CA LYS A 107 -36.69 -2.25 6.44
C LYS A 107 -37.88 -3.22 6.56
N LEU A 108 -37.87 -4.34 5.82
CA LEU A 108 -38.89 -5.38 5.94
C LEU A 108 -38.78 -6.12 7.28
N ALA A 109 -37.56 -6.44 7.71
CA ALA A 109 -37.32 -7.05 9.01
C ALA A 109 -37.84 -6.18 10.16
N GLU A 110 -37.74 -4.85 10.06
CA GLU A 110 -38.28 -3.93 11.07
C GLU A 110 -39.80 -4.08 11.26
N GLN A 111 -40.56 -4.28 10.18
CA GLN A 111 -42.00 -4.49 10.26
C GLN A 111 -42.31 -5.79 11.01
N SER A 112 -41.61 -6.87 10.68
CA SER A 112 -41.73 -8.16 11.36
C SER A 112 -41.33 -8.10 12.83
N LEU A 113 -40.31 -7.29 13.16
CA LEU A 113 -39.88 -7.07 14.54
C LEU A 113 -40.90 -6.23 15.32
N ALA A 114 -41.57 -5.27 14.67
CA ALA A 114 -42.64 -4.49 15.27
C ALA A 114 -43.86 -5.35 15.63
N GLU A 115 -44.11 -6.43 14.88
CA GLU A 115 -45.11 -7.45 15.19
C GLU A 115 -44.71 -8.38 16.37
N GLY A 116 -43.48 -8.26 16.86
CA GLY A 116 -42.99 -9.02 18.02
C GLY A 116 -42.29 -10.33 17.68
N LEU A 117 -41.94 -10.57 16.41
CA LEU A 117 -41.16 -11.74 16.02
C LEU A 117 -39.72 -11.65 16.56
N HIS A 118 -39.18 -12.79 17.00
CA HIS A 118 -37.80 -12.84 17.47
C HIS A 118 -36.82 -12.74 16.28
N PRO A 119 -35.77 -11.88 16.32
CA PRO A 119 -34.85 -11.66 15.18
C PRO A 119 -34.23 -12.93 14.60
N ARG A 120 -34.01 -13.94 15.44
CA ARG A 120 -33.49 -15.24 15.03
C ARG A 120 -34.39 -15.95 14.02
N LEU A 121 -35.71 -15.91 14.20
CA LEU A 121 -36.65 -16.55 13.28
C LEU A 121 -36.64 -15.86 11.90
N ILE A 122 -36.45 -14.53 11.89
CA ILE A 122 -36.32 -13.75 10.65
C ILE A 122 -35.03 -14.15 9.92
N ALA A 123 -33.92 -14.28 10.65
CA ALA A 123 -32.65 -14.72 10.07
C ALA A 123 -32.73 -16.15 9.50
N GLU A 124 -33.35 -17.08 10.22
CA GLU A 124 -33.60 -18.44 9.72
C GLU A 124 -34.51 -18.42 8.48
N GLY A 125 -35.53 -17.56 8.45
CA GLY A 125 -36.39 -17.35 7.28
C GLY A 125 -35.64 -16.79 6.06
N PHE A 126 -34.71 -15.85 6.28
CA PHE A 126 -33.86 -15.33 5.19
C PHE A 126 -32.89 -16.38 4.64
N GLU A 127 -32.37 -17.27 5.47
CA GLU A 127 -31.50 -18.34 5.00
C GLU A 127 -32.26 -19.34 4.11
N LEU A 128 -33.46 -19.75 4.55
CA LEU A 128 -34.34 -20.60 3.75
C LEU A 128 -34.72 -19.92 2.41
N ALA A 129 -35.05 -18.62 2.44
CA ALA A 129 -35.36 -17.86 1.23
C ALA A 129 -34.15 -17.74 0.30
N ARG A 130 -32.94 -17.58 0.84
CA ARG A 130 -31.70 -17.53 0.06
C ARG A 130 -31.49 -18.82 -0.73
N GLU A 131 -31.64 -19.97 -0.07
CA GLU A 131 -31.48 -21.29 -0.71
C GLU A 131 -32.45 -21.48 -1.88
N GLU A 132 -33.74 -21.17 -1.68
CA GLU A 132 -34.75 -21.27 -2.74
C GLU A 132 -34.51 -20.25 -3.86
N THR A 133 -34.05 -19.03 -3.52
CA THR A 133 -33.72 -18.01 -4.53
C THR A 133 -32.55 -18.45 -5.41
N VAL A 134 -31.54 -19.11 -4.85
CA VAL A 134 -30.41 -19.65 -5.63
C VAL A 134 -30.87 -20.78 -6.55
N LYS A 135 -31.72 -21.70 -6.06
CA LYS A 135 -32.33 -22.75 -6.91
C LYS A 135 -33.14 -22.16 -8.05
N PHE A 136 -33.92 -21.12 -7.77
CA PHE A 136 -34.70 -20.42 -8.78
C PHE A 136 -33.79 -19.72 -9.81
N LEU A 137 -32.70 -19.08 -9.35
CA LEU A 137 -31.74 -18.41 -10.24
C LEU A 137 -31.09 -19.40 -11.23
N ASP A 138 -30.78 -20.61 -10.77
CA ASP A 138 -30.25 -21.67 -11.63
C ASP A 138 -31.25 -22.14 -12.70
N SER A 139 -32.55 -22.09 -12.41
CA SER A 139 -33.61 -22.37 -13.39
C SER A 139 -33.91 -21.19 -14.33
N PHE A 140 -33.68 -19.97 -13.86
CA PHE A 140 -34.01 -18.74 -14.59
C PHE A 140 -32.90 -18.28 -15.55
N LYS A 141 -31.64 -18.63 -15.26
CA LYS A 141 -30.50 -18.25 -16.11
C LYS A 141 -30.61 -18.90 -17.49
N VAL A 142 -30.34 -18.12 -18.52
CA VAL A 142 -30.25 -18.62 -19.90
C VAL A 142 -28.81 -19.03 -20.17
N HIS A 143 -28.58 -20.31 -20.43
CA HIS A 143 -27.26 -20.82 -20.81
C HIS A 143 -26.86 -20.30 -22.19
N MET A 144 -25.61 -19.84 -22.31
CA MET A 144 -24.98 -19.54 -23.60
C MET A 144 -23.93 -20.59 -23.91
N ASP A 145 -24.15 -21.40 -24.94
CA ASP A 145 -23.28 -22.52 -25.30
C ASP A 145 -21.90 -22.05 -25.81
N GLU A 146 -21.85 -20.94 -26.57
CA GLU A 146 -20.61 -20.32 -27.04
C GLU A 146 -20.53 -18.82 -26.69
N PRO A 147 -20.11 -18.46 -25.47
CA PRO A 147 -20.14 -17.07 -25.00
C PRO A 147 -19.18 -16.14 -25.76
N LEU A 148 -18.17 -16.67 -26.45
CA LEU A 148 -17.14 -15.90 -27.16
C LEU A 148 -17.38 -15.77 -28.67
N SER A 149 -18.33 -16.54 -29.21
CA SER A 149 -18.62 -16.58 -30.64
C SER A 149 -19.53 -15.42 -31.06
N ASP A 150 -20.48 -15.06 -30.19
CA ASP A 150 -21.48 -14.03 -30.43
C ASP A 150 -21.04 -12.65 -29.92
N ARG A 151 -20.39 -11.88 -30.80
CA ARG A 151 -19.94 -10.51 -30.50
C ARG A 151 -21.11 -9.58 -30.14
N GLU A 152 -22.26 -9.71 -30.77
CA GLU A 152 -23.37 -8.77 -30.60
C GLU A 152 -23.98 -8.89 -29.19
N LYS A 153 -24.15 -10.12 -28.69
CA LYS A 153 -24.61 -10.34 -27.31
C LYS A 153 -23.64 -9.76 -26.28
N LEU A 154 -22.33 -9.95 -26.47
CA LEU A 154 -21.33 -9.36 -25.57
C LEU A 154 -21.37 -7.82 -25.59
N VAL A 155 -21.56 -7.22 -26.76
CA VAL A 155 -21.74 -5.76 -26.89
C VAL A 155 -23.01 -5.30 -26.16
N CYS A 156 -24.11 -6.05 -26.23
CA CYS A 156 -25.32 -5.76 -25.47
C CYS A 156 -25.08 -5.81 -23.95
N VAL A 157 -24.30 -6.78 -23.45
CA VAL A 157 -23.92 -6.86 -22.03
C VAL A 157 -23.08 -5.65 -21.62
N ALA A 158 -22.04 -5.32 -22.40
CA ALA A 158 -21.17 -4.18 -22.14
C ALA A 158 -21.95 -2.85 -22.19
N ARG A 159 -22.84 -2.66 -23.16
CA ARG A 159 -23.73 -1.50 -23.25
C ARG A 159 -24.62 -1.38 -22.01
N THR A 160 -25.18 -2.50 -21.54
CA THR A 160 -26.06 -2.49 -20.35
C THR A 160 -25.32 -1.99 -19.11
N SER A 161 -24.11 -2.48 -18.86
CA SER A 161 -23.32 -2.01 -17.72
C SER A 161 -22.85 -0.55 -17.88
N LEU A 162 -22.30 -0.19 -19.05
CA LEU A 162 -21.76 1.16 -19.29
C LEU A 162 -22.84 2.27 -19.28
N ARG A 163 -24.04 2.00 -19.79
CA ARG A 163 -25.17 2.95 -19.77
C ARG A 163 -25.62 3.33 -18.36
N THR A 164 -25.25 2.54 -17.34
CA THR A 164 -25.51 2.93 -15.96
C THR A 164 -24.58 4.05 -15.49
N LYS A 165 -23.35 4.11 -16.00
CA LYS A 165 -22.32 5.06 -15.52
C LYS A 165 -22.16 6.28 -16.43
N ILE A 166 -22.33 6.10 -17.74
CA ILE A 166 -22.00 7.10 -18.76
C ILE A 166 -23.24 7.41 -19.60
N VAL A 167 -23.26 8.60 -20.22
CA VAL A 167 -24.29 9.01 -21.19
C VAL A 167 -24.35 7.98 -22.34
N PRO A 168 -25.55 7.55 -22.78
CA PRO A 168 -25.70 6.50 -23.79
C PRO A 168 -24.93 6.74 -25.09
N ALA A 169 -24.88 8.00 -25.57
CA ALA A 169 -24.16 8.38 -26.78
C ALA A 169 -22.66 8.07 -26.74
N LEU A 170 -22.06 8.07 -25.55
CA LEU A 170 -20.65 7.73 -25.34
C LEU A 170 -20.46 6.27 -24.93
N ALA A 171 -21.44 5.68 -24.23
CA ALA A 171 -21.39 4.30 -23.79
C ALA A 171 -21.37 3.30 -24.96
N ASP A 172 -22.13 3.57 -26.03
CA ASP A 172 -22.25 2.64 -27.17
C ASP A 172 -20.93 2.42 -27.93
N PRO A 173 -20.15 3.44 -28.34
CA PRO A 173 -18.83 3.23 -28.96
C PRO A 173 -17.80 2.66 -27.98
N MET A 174 -17.87 3.02 -26.68
CA MET A 174 -16.99 2.44 -25.67
C MET A 174 -17.26 0.94 -25.44
N ALA A 175 -18.51 0.51 -25.53
CA ALA A 175 -18.87 -0.90 -25.37
C ALA A 175 -18.22 -1.79 -26.44
N GLU A 176 -18.15 -1.31 -27.68
CA GLU A 176 -17.47 -2.02 -28.77
C GLU A 176 -15.97 -2.14 -28.51
N VAL A 177 -15.34 -1.05 -28.07
CA VAL A 177 -13.94 -1.02 -27.66
C VAL A 177 -13.66 -2.03 -26.52
N VAL A 178 -14.52 -2.09 -25.51
CA VAL A 178 -14.36 -3.03 -24.37
C VAL A 178 -14.46 -4.49 -24.84
N VAL A 179 -15.46 -4.82 -25.66
CA VAL A 179 -15.64 -6.20 -26.15
C VAL A 179 -14.49 -6.63 -27.04
N ASP A 180 -14.05 -5.76 -27.95
CA ASP A 180 -12.93 -6.06 -28.84
C ASP A 180 -11.61 -6.22 -28.04
N SER A 181 -11.46 -5.51 -26.92
CA SER A 181 -10.31 -5.67 -26.00
C SER A 181 -10.32 -7.03 -25.30
N VAL A 182 -11.46 -7.43 -24.73
CA VAL A 182 -11.61 -8.71 -24.00
C VAL A 182 -11.42 -9.89 -24.95
N ARG A 183 -11.96 -9.80 -26.17
CA ARG A 183 -11.82 -10.85 -27.20
C ARG A 183 -10.37 -11.06 -27.62
N MET A 184 -9.57 -9.99 -27.67
CA MET A 184 -8.15 -10.09 -28.03
C MET A 184 -7.31 -10.83 -26.97
N ILE A 185 -7.66 -10.66 -25.70
CA ILE A 185 -6.90 -11.22 -24.58
C ILE A 185 -7.25 -12.69 -24.34
N LYS A 186 -8.49 -13.09 -24.64
CA LYS A 186 -8.95 -14.44 -24.37
C LYS A 186 -8.26 -15.45 -25.29
N LYS A 187 -7.26 -16.15 -24.76
CA LYS A 187 -6.69 -17.36 -25.39
C LYS A 187 -7.58 -18.57 -25.08
N GLN A 188 -7.67 -19.50 -26.02
CA GLN A 188 -8.39 -20.77 -25.79
C GLN A 188 -7.70 -21.52 -24.65
N GLY A 189 -8.46 -21.89 -23.60
CA GLY A 189 -7.98 -22.67 -22.46
C GLY A 189 -7.35 -21.90 -21.29
N SER A 190 -7.07 -20.59 -21.40
CA SER A 190 -6.51 -19.81 -20.27
C SER A 190 -7.59 -18.99 -19.54
N PRO A 191 -7.45 -18.74 -18.21
CA PRO A 191 -8.26 -17.74 -17.53
C PRO A 191 -8.05 -16.35 -18.17
N LEU A 192 -9.06 -15.50 -18.08
CA LEU A 192 -8.97 -14.13 -18.59
C LEU A 192 -8.11 -13.32 -17.62
N ASP A 193 -6.98 -12.80 -18.10
CA ASP A 193 -6.13 -11.88 -17.32
C ASP A 193 -6.42 -10.43 -17.72
N LEU A 194 -7.09 -9.70 -16.83
CA LEU A 194 -7.41 -8.28 -17.06
C LEU A 194 -6.17 -7.38 -17.01
N ASN A 195 -5.04 -7.85 -16.47
CA ASN A 195 -3.80 -7.06 -16.45
C ASN A 195 -3.22 -6.82 -17.85
N MET A 196 -3.68 -7.57 -18.86
CA MET A 196 -3.29 -7.36 -20.26
C MET A 196 -3.97 -6.12 -20.87
N VAL A 197 -5.04 -5.60 -20.26
CA VAL A 197 -5.66 -4.33 -20.66
C VAL A 197 -5.00 -3.20 -19.89
N GLU A 198 -4.25 -2.34 -20.59
CA GLU A 198 -3.73 -1.10 -20.01
C GLU A 198 -4.63 0.10 -20.36
N ILE A 199 -5.07 0.83 -19.34
CA ILE A 199 -5.92 2.01 -19.49
C ILE A 199 -5.06 3.26 -19.30
N LEU A 200 -4.71 3.91 -20.41
CA LEU A 200 -3.88 5.10 -20.44
C LEU A 200 -4.73 6.37 -20.65
N HIS A 201 -4.58 7.33 -19.75
CA HIS A 201 -5.40 8.55 -19.73
C HIS A 201 -4.62 9.73 -20.32
N MET A 202 -5.06 10.24 -21.47
CA MET A 202 -4.52 11.46 -22.08
C MET A 202 -5.42 12.67 -21.78
N LYS A 203 -4.89 13.72 -21.16
CA LYS A 203 -5.67 14.90 -20.73
C LYS A 203 -6.09 15.84 -21.87
N ASN A 204 -5.42 15.79 -23.03
CA ASN A 204 -5.51 16.85 -24.05
C ASN A 204 -6.61 16.61 -25.11
N LYS A 205 -7.44 15.57 -24.98
CA LYS A 205 -8.40 15.14 -26.00
C LYS A 205 -9.81 14.98 -25.45
N LEU A 206 -10.79 14.91 -26.35
CA LEU A 206 -12.19 14.65 -26.01
C LEU A 206 -12.42 13.18 -25.65
N ILE A 207 -13.44 12.92 -24.84
CA ILE A 207 -13.82 11.57 -24.38
C ILE A 207 -14.32 10.70 -25.56
N THR A 208 -14.88 11.31 -26.59
CA THR A 208 -15.34 10.62 -27.81
C THR A 208 -14.21 10.06 -28.66
N GLU A 209 -12.96 10.47 -28.43
CA GLU A 209 -11.79 10.00 -29.17
C GLU A 209 -11.11 8.78 -28.54
N THR A 210 -11.65 8.24 -27.46
CA THR A 210 -11.14 7.01 -26.84
C THR A 210 -11.19 5.87 -27.85
N ARG A 211 -10.05 5.22 -28.08
CA ARG A 211 -9.91 4.13 -29.06
C ARG A 211 -9.11 2.98 -28.48
N LEU A 212 -9.46 1.77 -28.91
CA LEU A 212 -8.62 0.61 -28.69
C LEU A 212 -7.39 0.68 -29.58
N ILE A 213 -6.20 0.56 -28.98
CA ILE A 213 -4.95 0.38 -29.72
C ILE A 213 -4.59 -1.10 -29.61
N LYS A 214 -4.46 -1.78 -30.75
CA LYS A 214 -4.09 -3.19 -30.83
C LYS A 214 -2.58 -3.37 -30.60
N GLY A 215 -2.15 -3.10 -29.38
CA GLY A 215 -0.75 -3.05 -28.98
C GLY A 215 -0.62 -2.38 -27.62
N LEU A 216 0.57 -1.87 -27.31
CA LEU A 216 0.81 -1.15 -26.06
C LEU A 216 1.11 0.33 -26.32
N VAL A 217 0.50 1.20 -25.53
CA VAL A 217 0.81 2.62 -25.48
C VAL A 217 1.62 2.88 -24.24
N LEU A 218 2.69 3.66 -24.38
CA LEU A 218 3.57 4.04 -23.28
C LEU A 218 3.49 5.54 -23.05
N ASP A 219 3.52 5.96 -21.79
CA ASP A 219 3.43 7.37 -21.39
C ASP A 219 4.66 8.21 -21.77
N HIS A 220 5.76 7.55 -22.16
CA HIS A 220 7.03 8.21 -22.44
C HIS A 220 7.50 7.93 -23.86
N GLY A 221 7.98 8.99 -24.52
CA GLY A 221 8.58 8.93 -25.84
C GLY A 221 10.11 9.07 -25.80
N ALA A 222 10.68 9.39 -26.96
CA ALA A 222 12.09 9.70 -27.11
C ALA A 222 12.49 10.90 -26.24
N ARG A 223 13.62 10.79 -25.53
CA ARG A 223 14.19 11.88 -24.72
C ARG A 223 15.21 12.72 -25.48
N HIS A 224 15.96 12.11 -26.40
CA HIS A 224 16.95 12.80 -27.20
C HIS A 224 16.31 13.35 -28.49
N PRO A 225 16.61 14.60 -28.92
CA PRO A 225 16.01 15.19 -30.11
C PRO A 225 16.37 14.44 -31.40
N ASP A 226 17.59 13.91 -31.49
CA ASP A 226 18.06 13.17 -32.68
C ASP A 226 17.52 11.74 -32.78
N MET A 227 16.76 11.27 -31.78
CA MET A 227 16.14 9.95 -31.86
C MET A 227 14.98 9.96 -32.87
N PRO A 228 14.85 8.91 -33.71
CA PRO A 228 13.74 8.77 -34.64
C PRO A 228 12.37 8.86 -33.97
N LYS A 229 11.46 9.66 -34.54
CA LYS A 229 10.08 9.82 -34.03
C LYS A 229 9.14 8.71 -34.47
N LYS A 230 9.42 8.10 -35.61
CA LYS A 230 8.63 7.00 -36.18
C LYS A 230 9.59 5.90 -36.61
N LEU A 231 9.29 4.68 -36.20
CA LEU A 231 10.03 3.50 -36.62
C LEU A 231 9.06 2.45 -37.14
N GLU A 232 9.45 1.78 -38.22
CA GLU A 232 8.69 0.69 -38.84
C GLU A 232 9.47 -0.62 -38.66
N ASN A 233 8.75 -1.73 -38.44
CA ASN A 233 9.30 -3.09 -38.27
C ASN A 233 10.49 -3.16 -37.28
N CYS A 234 10.19 -3.01 -36.00
CA CYS A 234 11.21 -2.90 -34.95
C CYS A 234 11.35 -4.17 -34.11
N TYR A 235 12.60 -4.51 -33.77
CA TYR A 235 12.89 -5.37 -32.64
C TYR A 235 12.84 -4.55 -31.35
N ILE A 236 12.25 -5.13 -30.31
CA ILE A 236 12.09 -4.49 -29.02
C ILE A 236 12.96 -5.24 -28.00
N LEU A 237 13.93 -4.54 -27.42
CA LEU A 237 14.71 -5.02 -26.29
C LEU A 237 14.13 -4.45 -25.00
N THR A 238 13.69 -5.32 -24.11
CA THR A 238 13.26 -4.94 -22.76
C THR A 238 14.40 -5.16 -21.76
N CYS A 239 14.77 -4.13 -20.99
CA CYS A 239 15.79 -4.20 -19.96
C CYS A 239 15.28 -3.71 -18.60
N ASN A 240 15.87 -4.23 -17.53
CA ASN A 240 15.67 -3.76 -16.15
C ASN A 240 17.00 -3.36 -15.48
N VAL A 241 17.99 -2.98 -16.28
CA VAL A 241 19.33 -2.61 -15.81
C VAL A 241 19.46 -1.11 -15.85
N SER A 242 20.08 -0.49 -14.85
CA SER A 242 20.29 0.95 -14.88
C SER A 242 21.39 1.27 -15.89
N LEU A 243 21.08 2.20 -16.79
CA LEU A 243 22.05 2.83 -17.68
C LEU A 243 22.34 4.26 -17.19
N GLU A 244 22.15 4.50 -15.89
CA GLU A 244 22.58 5.72 -15.20
C GLU A 244 23.83 5.43 -14.37
N TYR A 245 24.52 6.51 -14.00
CA TYR A 245 25.56 6.46 -12.99
C TYR A 245 24.98 5.89 -11.67
N GLU A 246 25.43 4.70 -11.30
CA GLU A 246 25.03 4.02 -10.06
C GLU A 246 26.11 4.27 -9.00
N LYS A 247 25.72 4.90 -7.89
CA LYS A 247 26.55 4.93 -6.68
C LYS A 247 26.59 3.54 -6.06
N SER A 248 27.71 3.21 -5.43
CA SER A 248 27.82 1.96 -4.66
C SER A 248 26.84 1.98 -3.48
N GLU A 249 26.18 0.84 -3.24
CA GLU A 249 25.27 0.68 -2.08
C GLU A 249 26.00 0.77 -0.74
N VAL A 250 27.27 0.36 -0.74
CA VAL A 250 28.19 0.57 0.39
C VAL A 250 28.79 1.96 0.27
N ASN A 251 28.92 2.67 1.39
CA ASN A 251 29.61 3.95 1.47
C ASN A 251 31.07 3.80 1.02
N ALA A 252 31.33 4.03 -0.25
CA ALA A 252 32.67 4.08 -0.82
C ALA A 252 33.06 5.56 -0.99
N GLY A 253 34.10 5.98 -0.28
CA GLY A 253 34.74 7.27 -0.49
C GLY A 253 35.92 7.11 -1.43
N PHE A 254 36.00 7.96 -2.45
CA PHE A 254 37.19 8.03 -3.30
C PHE A 254 38.18 9.03 -2.71
N PHE A 255 39.41 8.58 -2.46
CA PHE A 255 40.52 9.45 -2.06
C PHE A 255 41.46 9.62 -3.26
N TYR A 256 41.67 10.87 -3.68
CA TYR A 256 42.61 11.22 -4.75
C TYR A 256 43.54 12.33 -4.29
N SER A 257 44.80 12.27 -4.69
CA SER A 257 45.82 13.26 -4.33
C SER A 257 46.28 14.12 -5.51
N SER A 258 45.85 13.79 -6.73
CA SER A 258 46.22 14.50 -7.97
C SER A 258 45.01 14.73 -8.87
N SER A 259 45.03 15.82 -9.64
CA SER A 259 43.98 16.16 -10.61
C SER A 259 43.80 15.09 -11.68
N GLU A 260 44.91 14.51 -12.19
CA GLU A 260 44.85 13.44 -13.20
C GLU A 260 44.20 12.15 -12.67
N GLN A 261 44.36 11.87 -11.37
CA GLN A 261 43.74 10.70 -10.74
C GLN A 261 42.23 10.91 -10.62
N ARG A 262 41.78 12.14 -10.36
CA ARG A 262 40.36 12.49 -10.31
C ARG A 262 39.68 12.24 -11.66
N GLU A 263 40.29 12.69 -12.76
CA GLU A 263 39.75 12.47 -14.11
C GLU A 263 39.67 10.98 -14.46
N LYS A 264 40.75 10.22 -14.19
CA LYS A 264 40.76 8.76 -14.43
C LYS A 264 39.70 8.02 -13.63
N LEU A 265 39.37 8.46 -12.42
CA LEU A 265 38.33 7.87 -11.59
C LEU A 265 36.94 8.13 -12.19
N VAL A 266 36.65 9.38 -12.57
CA VAL A 266 35.39 9.73 -13.24
C VAL A 266 35.20 8.91 -14.52
N ASP A 267 36.25 8.76 -15.32
CA ASP A 267 36.23 7.89 -16.50
C ASP A 267 36.02 6.42 -16.14
N SER A 268 36.60 5.93 -15.05
CA SER A 268 36.47 4.52 -14.63
C SER A 268 35.06 4.16 -14.19
N GLU A 269 34.37 5.07 -13.52
CA GLU A 269 32.98 4.86 -13.13
C GLU A 269 32.06 4.87 -14.36
N ARG A 270 32.32 5.78 -15.31
CA ARG A 270 31.58 5.85 -16.58
C ARG A 270 31.85 4.67 -17.51
N LYS A 271 33.06 4.11 -17.51
CA LYS A 271 33.38 2.92 -18.31
C LYS A 271 32.42 1.76 -18.04
N PHE A 272 31.97 1.59 -16.79
CA PHE A 272 31.01 0.54 -16.45
C PHE A 272 29.64 0.74 -17.12
N THR A 273 29.11 1.97 -17.15
CA THR A 273 27.86 2.28 -17.86
C THR A 273 28.05 2.18 -19.37
N ASP A 274 29.17 2.69 -19.90
CA ASP A 274 29.49 2.66 -21.33
C ASP A 274 29.64 1.22 -21.85
N GLU A 275 30.24 0.32 -21.08
CA GLU A 275 30.35 -1.10 -21.43
C GLU A 275 28.99 -1.78 -21.55
N LYS A 276 28.03 -1.46 -20.67
CA LYS A 276 26.65 -1.97 -20.78
C LYS A 276 25.98 -1.49 -22.07
N VAL A 277 26.12 -0.20 -22.39
CA VAL A 277 25.56 0.40 -23.61
C VAL A 277 26.20 -0.16 -24.87
N LYS A 278 27.53 -0.35 -24.86
CA LYS A 278 28.27 -0.99 -25.98
C LYS A 278 27.75 -2.39 -26.27
N LYS A 279 27.46 -3.20 -25.25
CA LYS A 279 26.85 -4.54 -25.45
C LYS A 279 25.48 -4.46 -26.13
N ILE A 280 24.67 -3.44 -25.80
CA ILE A 280 23.37 -3.22 -26.46
C ILE A 280 23.58 -2.82 -27.93
N ILE A 281 24.56 -1.95 -28.21
CA ILE A 281 24.93 -1.55 -29.57
C ILE A 281 25.47 -2.75 -30.37
N GLU A 282 26.29 -3.60 -29.77
CA GLU A 282 26.77 -4.83 -30.40
C GLU A 282 25.61 -5.78 -30.76
N LEU A 283 24.64 -5.94 -29.86
CA LEU A 283 23.43 -6.72 -30.13
C LEU A 283 22.63 -6.11 -31.27
N LYS A 284 22.48 -4.78 -31.31
CA LYS A 284 21.84 -4.09 -32.43
C LYS A 284 22.53 -4.42 -33.75
N ARG A 285 23.85 -4.29 -33.83
CA ARG A 285 24.63 -4.53 -35.07
C ARG A 285 24.52 -5.99 -35.55
N LYS A 286 24.37 -6.95 -34.63
CA LYS A 286 24.15 -8.36 -34.97
C LYS A 286 22.75 -8.61 -35.55
N VAL A 287 21.74 -7.94 -35.01
CA VAL A 287 20.33 -8.21 -35.34
C VAL A 287 19.84 -7.35 -36.51
N CYS A 288 20.34 -6.13 -36.63
CA CYS A 288 19.97 -5.17 -37.67
C CYS A 288 21.01 -5.19 -38.79
N THR A 289 20.85 -6.11 -39.74
CA THR A 289 21.61 -6.14 -40.99
C THR A 289 20.89 -5.31 -42.07
N GLU A 290 21.66 -4.73 -42.99
CA GLU A 290 21.12 -3.93 -44.11
C GLU A 290 20.14 -4.73 -44.98
N GLU A 291 20.30 -6.05 -45.05
CA GLU A 291 19.44 -6.99 -45.78
C GLU A 291 18.04 -7.16 -45.15
N ASN A 292 17.91 -6.95 -43.83
CA ASN A 292 16.66 -7.18 -43.10
C ASN A 292 15.77 -5.94 -43.02
N GLY A 293 16.31 -4.72 -43.19
CA GLY A 293 15.54 -3.47 -43.13
C GLY A 293 14.76 -3.23 -41.83
N ARG A 294 15.08 -3.94 -40.75
CA ARG A 294 14.40 -3.88 -39.44
C ARG A 294 15.11 -2.92 -38.51
N THR A 295 14.33 -2.18 -37.73
CA THR A 295 14.86 -1.20 -36.76
C THR A 295 14.94 -1.79 -35.34
N PHE A 296 15.51 -1.05 -34.38
CA PHE A 296 15.72 -1.51 -33.01
C PHE A 296 15.29 -0.46 -31.97
N VAL A 297 14.54 -0.91 -30.97
CA VAL A 297 13.97 -0.12 -29.88
C VAL A 297 14.40 -0.71 -28.55
N VAL A 298 14.77 0.15 -27.58
CA VAL A 298 15.15 -0.27 -26.23
C VAL A 298 14.19 0.32 -25.22
N ILE A 299 13.47 -0.54 -24.51
CA ILE A 299 12.58 -0.15 -23.42
C ILE A 299 13.25 -0.54 -22.12
N ASN A 300 13.74 0.46 -21.37
CA ASN A 300 14.35 0.22 -20.07
C ASN A 300 13.37 0.59 -18.96
N GLN A 301 13.28 -0.27 -17.95
CA GLN A 301 12.51 0.04 -16.75
C GLN A 301 13.22 1.11 -15.90
N LYS A 302 14.56 1.04 -15.83
CA LYS A 302 15.39 2.00 -15.11
C LYS A 302 15.74 3.19 -15.99
N GLY A 303 16.39 4.18 -15.38
CA GLY A 303 16.80 5.38 -16.09
C GLY A 303 17.96 5.15 -17.07
N ILE A 304 18.21 6.16 -17.90
CA ILE A 304 19.33 6.23 -18.85
C ILE A 304 19.88 7.65 -18.76
N ASP A 305 21.20 7.76 -18.59
CA ASP A 305 21.87 9.05 -18.46
C ASP A 305 22.02 9.77 -19.83
N PRO A 306 22.22 11.10 -19.84
CA PRO A 306 22.38 11.86 -21.08
C PRO A 306 23.53 11.37 -21.99
N PRO A 307 24.73 10.99 -21.48
CA PRO A 307 25.80 10.43 -22.30
C PRO A 307 25.41 9.11 -22.99
N SER A 308 24.77 8.17 -22.27
CA SER A 308 24.30 6.93 -22.91
C SER A 308 23.19 7.18 -23.92
N LEU A 309 22.32 8.17 -23.67
CA LEU A 309 21.31 8.58 -24.64
C LEU A 309 21.94 9.09 -25.94
N GLU A 310 23.02 9.87 -25.85
CA GLU A 310 23.77 10.33 -27.02
C GLU A 310 24.42 9.16 -27.78
N MET A 311 25.04 8.22 -27.06
CA MET A 311 25.62 7.01 -27.69
C MET A 311 24.57 6.18 -28.43
N LEU A 312 23.37 6.03 -27.84
CA LEU A 312 22.26 5.32 -28.45
C LEU A 312 21.65 6.09 -29.64
N ALA A 313 21.57 7.42 -29.53
CA ALA A 313 21.05 8.28 -30.60
C ALA A 313 21.96 8.26 -31.84
N ARG A 314 23.29 8.32 -31.65
CA ARG A 314 24.27 8.27 -32.75
C ARG A 314 24.16 7.02 -33.62
N GLU A 315 23.83 5.88 -33.01
CA GLU A 315 23.65 4.63 -33.76
C GLU A 315 22.27 4.55 -34.45
N ALA A 316 21.43 5.59 -34.42
CA ALA A 316 20.05 5.61 -34.92
C ALA A 316 19.16 4.54 -34.26
N THR A 317 19.28 4.34 -32.94
CA THR A 317 18.23 3.66 -32.16
C THR A 317 17.19 4.68 -31.71
N ALA A 318 15.91 4.31 -31.69
CA ALA A 318 14.86 5.10 -31.06
C ALA A 318 13.89 4.20 -30.31
N PRO A 319 13.11 4.76 -29.38
CA PRO A 319 13.54 5.53 -28.24
C PRO A 319 14.11 4.59 -27.16
N ALA A 320 15.14 5.05 -26.45
CA ALA A 320 15.54 4.46 -25.19
C ALA A 320 14.58 5.01 -24.11
N MET A 321 13.53 4.27 -23.81
CA MET A 321 12.49 4.78 -22.89
C MET A 321 13.04 4.77 -21.47
N THR A 322 13.02 5.94 -20.82
CA THR A 322 13.51 6.10 -19.45
C THR A 322 12.37 6.29 -18.46
N ARG A 323 12.50 5.54 -17.37
CA ARG A 323 11.92 5.73 -16.03
C ARG A 323 10.52 5.22 -15.70
N THR A 324 9.67 4.82 -16.63
CA THR A 324 8.30 4.47 -16.23
C THR A 324 7.58 3.56 -17.21
N SER A 325 8.06 2.33 -17.38
CA SER A 325 7.10 1.26 -17.66
C SER A 325 6.78 0.60 -16.31
N PRO A 326 5.52 0.60 -15.87
CA PRO A 326 5.09 -0.28 -14.79
C PRO A 326 5.66 -1.69 -15.03
N LYS A 327 6.06 -2.42 -13.98
CA LYS A 327 6.47 -3.83 -14.12
C LYS A 327 5.46 -4.64 -14.97
N ARG A 328 4.18 -4.24 -14.89
CA ARG A 328 3.05 -4.75 -15.67
C ARG A 328 3.22 -4.51 -17.18
N SER A 329 3.57 -3.31 -17.62
CA SER A 329 3.75 -2.95 -19.02
C SER A 329 4.92 -3.70 -19.67
N VAL A 330 6.00 -3.97 -18.90
CA VAL A 330 7.13 -4.80 -19.39
C VAL A 330 6.71 -6.26 -19.54
N ALA A 331 5.92 -6.80 -18.61
CA ALA A 331 5.36 -8.15 -18.72
C ALA A 331 4.38 -8.27 -19.89
N ALA A 332 3.50 -7.29 -20.07
CA ALA A 332 2.57 -7.21 -21.20
C ALA A 332 3.33 -7.11 -22.54
N LEU A 333 4.41 -6.32 -22.61
CA LEU A 333 5.31 -6.23 -23.78
C LEU A 333 5.98 -7.57 -24.08
N ALA A 334 6.51 -8.25 -23.06
CA ALA A 334 7.15 -9.55 -23.25
C ALA A 334 6.16 -10.59 -23.80
N ILE A 335 4.92 -10.57 -23.33
CA ILE A 335 3.86 -11.49 -23.79
C ILE A 335 3.37 -11.12 -25.19
N LEU A 336 3.22 -9.83 -25.50
CA LEU A 336 2.88 -9.35 -26.85
C LEU A 336 3.98 -9.70 -27.85
N ALA A 337 5.24 -9.47 -27.51
CA ALA A 337 6.38 -9.81 -28.34
C ALA A 337 6.48 -11.33 -28.56
N ALA A 338 6.27 -12.14 -27.52
CA ALA A 338 6.24 -13.60 -27.62
C ALA A 338 5.01 -14.15 -28.37
N ALA A 339 3.86 -13.48 -28.30
CA ALA A 339 2.66 -13.88 -29.02
C ALA A 339 2.73 -13.52 -30.51
N LEU A 340 3.26 -12.33 -30.85
CA LEU A 340 3.55 -11.96 -32.24
C LEU A 340 4.62 -12.89 -32.85
N TRP A 341 5.51 -13.43 -32.02
CA TRP A 341 6.51 -14.42 -32.40
C TRP A 341 5.91 -15.79 -32.75
N SER A 342 4.92 -16.29 -32.01
CA SER A 342 4.31 -17.60 -32.32
C SER A 342 3.54 -17.62 -33.66
N LEU A 343 3.33 -16.44 -34.27
CA LEU A 343 2.71 -16.26 -35.57
C LEU A 343 3.73 -16.11 -36.72
N ALA A 344 5.04 -16.05 -36.45
CA ALA A 344 6.09 -15.90 -37.47
C ALA A 344 7.24 -16.93 -37.24
N PRO A 345 7.43 -17.93 -38.12
CA PRO A 345 8.49 -18.91 -37.96
C PRO A 345 9.85 -18.33 -38.36
N GLY A 346 10.82 -18.38 -37.44
CA GLY A 346 12.25 -18.32 -37.79
C GLY A 346 13.07 -17.24 -37.08
N GLN A 347 14.07 -17.72 -36.32
CA GLN A 347 15.27 -17.02 -35.81
C GLN A 347 15.12 -16.19 -34.52
N SER A 348 15.09 -16.87 -33.38
CA SER A 348 15.40 -16.27 -32.10
C SER A 348 16.92 -16.16 -31.93
N TYR A 349 17.42 -14.94 -31.69
CA TYR A 349 18.69 -14.74 -30.99
C TYR A 349 18.38 -14.52 -29.51
N THR A 350 18.34 -15.60 -28.74
CA THR A 350 18.58 -15.49 -27.30
C THR A 350 20.08 -15.28 -27.14
N ALA A 351 20.53 -14.05 -26.87
CA ALA A 351 21.84 -13.92 -26.25
C ALA A 351 21.76 -14.73 -24.95
N PRO A 352 22.69 -15.68 -24.68
CA PRO A 352 22.72 -16.35 -23.40
C PRO A 352 22.76 -15.26 -22.35
N ALA A 353 21.73 -15.21 -21.50
CA ALA A 353 21.80 -14.44 -20.28
C ALA A 353 23.08 -14.93 -19.61
N GLY A 354 24.11 -14.08 -19.55
CA GLY A 354 25.35 -14.42 -18.89
C GLY A 354 24.98 -14.94 -17.52
N GLY A 355 25.23 -16.23 -17.30
CA GLY A 355 24.92 -16.89 -16.04
C GLY A 355 25.48 -16.02 -14.92
N GLY A 356 24.62 -15.62 -13.99
CA GLY A 356 25.06 -14.90 -12.81
C GLY A 356 26.16 -15.72 -12.15
N LEU A 357 27.37 -15.19 -12.14
CA LEU A 357 28.48 -15.79 -11.42
C LEU A 357 28.07 -15.90 -9.95
N ASN A 358 27.87 -17.13 -9.48
CA ASN A 358 27.67 -17.42 -8.09
C ASN A 358 28.88 -16.91 -7.30
N ARG A 359 28.63 -16.10 -6.26
CA ARG A 359 29.62 -15.46 -5.38
C ARG A 359 30.58 -16.45 -4.70
N LYS A 360 30.31 -17.75 -4.76
CA LYS A 360 31.16 -18.85 -4.25
C LYS A 360 32.20 -19.39 -5.26
N GLN A 361 32.18 -18.97 -6.52
CA GLN A 361 33.16 -19.39 -7.55
C GLN A 361 34.29 -18.36 -7.79
N MET A 362 34.28 -17.20 -7.12
CA MET A 362 35.34 -16.18 -7.26
C MET A 362 36.61 -16.45 -6.43
N HIS A 363 36.65 -17.54 -5.66
CA HIS A 363 37.87 -17.99 -4.97
C HIS A 363 38.29 -19.36 -5.48
N GLY A 364 38.99 -19.35 -6.61
CA GLY A 364 39.68 -20.52 -7.14
C GLY A 364 40.20 -20.24 -8.54
N ASN A 365 41.53 -20.27 -8.68
CA ASN A 365 42.27 -20.45 -9.93
C ASN A 365 42.53 -19.20 -10.79
N ILE A 366 43.47 -18.38 -10.33
CA ILE A 366 44.50 -17.82 -11.21
C ILE A 366 45.47 -18.97 -11.52
N ARG A 367 45.34 -19.62 -12.69
CA ARG A 367 46.47 -20.22 -13.42
C ARG A 367 46.06 -20.81 -14.78
N ASN A 368 46.90 -20.49 -15.76
CA ASN A 368 47.12 -21.08 -17.08
C ASN A 368 46.16 -20.71 -18.24
N LYS A 369 46.64 -19.75 -19.04
CA LYS A 369 46.49 -19.71 -20.49
C LYS A 369 47.05 -21.00 -21.10
N ASP A 370 46.28 -21.63 -21.98
CA ASP A 370 46.68 -22.24 -23.27
C ASP A 370 45.75 -23.41 -23.60
N LYS A 371 44.88 -23.18 -24.60
CA LYS A 371 44.44 -24.11 -25.66
C LYS A 371 43.10 -23.64 -26.26
N LEU A 372 43.17 -23.20 -27.52
CA LEU A 372 42.05 -23.18 -28.44
C LEU A 372 41.81 -24.62 -28.96
N GLY A 373 40.54 -25.01 -29.08
CA GLY A 373 40.11 -26.13 -29.92
C GLY A 373 39.16 -27.13 -29.23
N GLY A 374 37.92 -27.20 -29.72
CA GLY A 374 36.99 -28.29 -29.41
C GLY A 374 35.53 -27.90 -29.69
N VAL A 375 35.01 -28.31 -30.85
CA VAL A 375 33.58 -28.34 -31.17
C VAL A 375 32.89 -29.24 -30.15
N VAL A 376 31.87 -28.74 -29.46
CA VAL A 376 31.06 -29.53 -28.52
C VAL A 376 29.71 -29.80 -29.18
N GLU A 377 29.48 -31.07 -29.51
CA GLU A 377 28.21 -31.60 -29.99
C GLU A 377 27.17 -31.55 -28.85
N ILE A 378 25.93 -31.18 -29.19
CA ILE A 378 24.81 -31.04 -28.25
C ILE A 378 24.11 -32.42 -28.14
N PRO A 379 24.00 -33.02 -26.94
CA PRO A 379 23.15 -34.20 -26.73
C PRO A 379 21.67 -33.82 -26.66
N VAL A 380 20.85 -34.74 -27.16
CA VAL A 380 19.37 -34.70 -27.22
C VAL A 380 18.74 -34.80 -25.82
N GLU A 381 17.60 -34.13 -25.69
CA GLU A 381 16.57 -34.13 -24.64
C GLU A 381 16.67 -35.21 -23.55
N GLU A 382 16.85 -34.78 -22.30
CA GLU A 382 16.57 -35.56 -21.09
C GLU A 382 15.26 -35.08 -20.46
N GLU A 383 14.46 -36.04 -19.99
CA GLU A 383 13.13 -35.91 -19.40
C GLU A 383 13.16 -35.07 -18.11
N GLU A 384 12.07 -34.32 -17.85
CA GLU A 384 11.91 -33.47 -16.67
C GLU A 384 11.99 -34.30 -15.37
N GLU A 385 13.06 -34.12 -14.59
CA GLU A 385 13.14 -34.65 -13.21
C GLU A 385 12.14 -33.93 -12.28
N GLU A 386 11.42 -34.71 -11.48
CA GLU A 386 10.50 -34.25 -10.44
C GLU A 386 11.21 -33.31 -9.43
N VAL A 387 10.62 -32.14 -9.20
CA VAL A 387 11.14 -31.14 -8.26
C VAL A 387 11.02 -31.66 -6.82
N GLU A 388 12.15 -32.04 -6.21
CA GLU A 388 12.23 -32.30 -4.76
C GLU A 388 11.79 -31.07 -3.94
N ALA A 389 11.04 -31.32 -2.87
CA ALA A 389 10.55 -30.31 -1.94
C ALA A 389 11.71 -29.53 -1.30
N LYS A 390 11.64 -28.20 -1.35
CA LYS A 390 12.61 -27.30 -0.70
C LYS A 390 12.76 -27.64 0.78
N PRO A 391 13.99 -27.69 1.33
CA PRO A 391 14.20 -27.84 2.77
C PRO A 391 13.65 -26.63 3.54
N GLU A 392 13.07 -26.89 4.71
CA GLU A 392 12.54 -25.85 5.61
C GLU A 392 13.63 -24.84 5.99
N MET A 393 13.26 -23.56 5.98
CA MET A 393 14.18 -22.48 6.34
C MET A 393 14.62 -22.62 7.79
N PRO A 394 15.90 -22.33 8.12
CA PRO A 394 16.36 -22.33 9.50
C PRO A 394 15.59 -21.28 10.32
N GLU A 395 15.27 -21.61 11.58
CA GLU A 395 14.61 -20.72 12.52
C GLU A 395 15.33 -19.36 12.60
N LYS A 396 14.57 -18.28 12.42
CA LYS A 396 15.05 -16.90 12.47
C LYS A 396 15.67 -16.63 13.84
N ARG A 397 17.01 -16.59 13.93
CA ARG A 397 17.70 -16.18 15.16
C ARG A 397 17.47 -14.69 15.39
N VAL A 398 16.89 -14.33 16.53
CA VAL A 398 16.73 -12.93 16.95
C VAL A 398 18.12 -12.27 17.14
N PRO A 399 18.33 -11.04 16.63
CA PRO A 399 19.65 -10.39 16.58
C PRO A 399 20.13 -9.80 17.92
N TYR A 400 19.38 -9.99 19.01
CA TYR A 400 19.66 -9.43 20.34
C TYR A 400 19.73 -10.52 21.42
N SER A 401 20.54 -10.30 22.46
CA SER A 401 20.60 -11.20 23.62
C SER A 401 19.56 -10.80 24.68
N MET A 402 18.83 -11.77 25.21
CA MET A 402 17.84 -11.57 26.27
C MET A 402 18.24 -12.33 27.54
N HIS A 403 18.24 -11.63 28.67
CA HIS A 403 18.56 -12.20 29.99
C HIS A 403 17.40 -11.94 30.97
N ILE A 404 16.79 -13.01 31.47
CA ILE A 404 15.67 -12.94 32.42
C ILE A 404 16.18 -13.36 33.80
N VAL A 405 16.18 -12.43 34.75
CA VAL A 405 16.58 -12.63 36.14
C VAL A 405 15.32 -12.65 37.01
N THR A 406 15.10 -13.73 37.76
CA THR A 406 13.91 -13.86 38.61
C THR A 406 14.28 -13.97 40.09
N GLN A 407 13.64 -13.17 40.93
CA GLN A 407 13.74 -13.17 42.39
C GLN A 407 12.36 -13.50 42.99
N LEU A 408 12.13 -14.80 43.25
CA LEU A 408 10.93 -15.32 43.91
C LEU A 408 11.19 -15.57 45.41
N PRO A 409 10.15 -15.59 46.27
CA PRO A 409 10.31 -15.99 47.66
C PRO A 409 10.88 -17.41 47.71
N GLN A 410 11.84 -17.66 48.62
CA GLN A 410 12.60 -18.93 48.76
C GLN A 410 13.77 -19.17 47.76
N HIS A 411 14.33 -18.14 47.13
CA HIS A 411 15.49 -18.27 46.22
C HIS A 411 15.29 -19.26 45.05
N LYS A 412 14.04 -19.43 44.58
CA LYS A 412 13.76 -20.22 43.37
C LYS A 412 13.92 -19.35 42.12
N HIS A 413 14.74 -19.81 41.18
CA HIS A 413 14.80 -19.23 39.83
C HIS A 413 13.84 -19.99 38.91
N LEU A 414 13.27 -19.32 37.90
CA LEU A 414 12.53 -20.03 36.85
C LEU A 414 13.53 -20.87 36.02
N HIS A 415 13.28 -22.18 35.91
CA HIS A 415 14.02 -23.07 35.02
C HIS A 415 13.88 -22.63 33.55
N GLU A 416 14.91 -22.88 32.74
CA GLU A 416 14.97 -22.50 31.31
C GLU A 416 13.79 -23.06 30.49
N GLU A 417 13.24 -24.21 30.87
CA GLU A 417 12.11 -24.84 30.18
C GLU A 417 10.72 -24.45 30.70
N SER A 418 10.64 -23.52 31.67
CA SER A 418 9.35 -23.17 32.28
C SER A 418 8.43 -22.44 31.30
N ASN A 419 7.16 -22.86 31.25
CA ASN A 419 6.11 -22.22 30.44
C ASN A 419 5.97 -20.71 30.71
N ALA A 420 6.20 -20.28 31.95
CA ALA A 420 6.12 -18.86 32.32
C ALA A 420 7.29 -18.04 31.75
N ARG A 421 8.47 -18.66 31.58
CA ARG A 421 9.62 -18.01 30.93
C ARG A 421 9.37 -17.90 29.43
N LYS A 422 8.98 -19.00 28.77
CA LYS A 422 8.60 -19.00 27.34
C LYS A 422 7.51 -17.97 27.02
N PHE A 423 6.49 -17.86 27.89
CA PHE A 423 5.45 -16.84 27.75
C PHE A 423 6.00 -15.40 27.76
N ILE A 424 6.96 -15.09 28.64
CA ILE A 424 7.61 -13.78 28.70
C ILE A 424 8.46 -13.55 27.45
N GLU A 425 9.20 -14.57 27.00
CA GLU A 425 10.05 -14.52 25.81
C GLU A 425 9.22 -14.27 24.55
N ASP A 426 8.16 -15.03 24.32
CA ASP A 426 7.28 -14.90 23.15
C ASP A 426 6.58 -13.53 23.11
N LYS A 427 6.13 -13.03 24.28
CA LYS A 427 5.51 -11.70 24.39
C LYS A 427 6.49 -10.57 24.07
N LEU A 428 7.74 -10.70 24.50
CA LEU A 428 8.78 -9.71 24.20
C LEU A 428 9.21 -9.76 22.73
N VAL A 429 9.37 -10.96 22.16
CA VAL A 429 9.66 -11.14 20.73
C VAL A 429 8.56 -10.50 19.89
N GLY A 430 7.29 -10.79 20.17
CA GLY A 430 6.15 -10.18 19.47
C GLY A 430 6.06 -8.65 19.64
N ALA A 431 6.48 -8.11 20.79
CA ALA A 431 6.55 -6.67 21.00
C ALA A 431 7.68 -6.00 20.18
N PHE A 432 8.76 -6.74 19.89
CA PHE A 432 9.99 -6.23 19.27
C PHE A 432 10.14 -6.50 17.78
N GLU A 433 9.25 -7.26 17.12
CA GLU A 433 9.33 -7.60 15.69
C GLU A 433 9.60 -6.40 14.75
N ASN A 434 9.12 -5.19 15.11
CA ASN A 434 9.29 -3.96 14.31
C ASN A 434 10.46 -3.06 14.75
N PHE A 435 11.21 -3.49 15.77
CA PHE A 435 12.29 -2.76 16.43
C PHE A 435 13.56 -3.62 16.62
N GLU A 436 13.65 -4.80 16.00
CA GLU A 436 14.78 -5.74 16.14
C GLU A 436 16.14 -5.07 15.87
N ASP A 437 16.22 -4.21 14.86
CA ASP A 437 17.45 -3.49 14.46
C ASP A 437 17.94 -2.45 15.48
N LEU A 438 17.09 -2.05 16.43
CA LEU A 438 17.36 -1.00 17.41
C LEU A 438 17.90 -1.56 18.73
N ILE A 439 17.65 -2.85 19.00
CA ILE A 439 17.84 -3.47 20.30
C ILE A 439 19.12 -4.31 20.28
N ARG A 440 20.01 -4.10 21.25
CA ARG A 440 21.26 -4.86 21.39
C ARG A 440 21.20 -5.89 22.52
N HIS A 441 20.65 -5.49 23.66
CA HIS A 441 20.56 -6.34 24.85
C HIS A 441 19.29 -6.03 25.64
N VAL A 442 18.58 -7.07 26.08
CA VAL A 442 17.36 -6.98 26.90
C VAL A 442 17.62 -7.64 28.25
N GLU A 443 17.48 -6.89 29.34
CA GLU A 443 17.56 -7.43 30.70
C GLU A 443 16.22 -7.24 31.42
N VAL A 444 15.63 -8.34 31.90
CA VAL A 444 14.34 -8.34 32.59
C VAL A 444 14.54 -8.90 33.99
N HIS A 445 14.28 -8.08 35.01
CA HIS A 445 14.25 -8.49 36.41
C HIS A 445 12.80 -8.63 36.88
N LEU A 446 12.38 -9.86 37.17
CA LEU A 446 11.11 -10.17 37.81
C LEU A 446 11.34 -10.30 39.32
N GLN A 447 10.72 -9.42 40.11
CA GLN A 447 10.81 -9.47 41.57
C GLN A 447 9.40 -9.61 42.16
N VAL A 448 9.22 -10.62 43.03
CA VAL A 448 8.00 -10.76 43.82
C VAL A 448 8.28 -10.20 45.21
N SER A 449 7.75 -9.01 45.49
CA SER A 449 7.86 -8.38 46.80
C SER A 449 6.47 -8.11 47.38
N PRO A 450 6.29 -8.24 48.70
CA PRO A 450 5.16 -7.63 49.37
C PRO A 450 5.43 -6.13 49.40
N HIS A 451 4.73 -5.32 48.59
CA HIS A 451 4.93 -3.87 48.61
C HIS A 451 3.70 -3.04 48.97
N PHE A 452 4.04 -1.98 49.69
CA PHE A 452 3.26 -1.14 50.58
C PHE A 452 2.86 0.12 49.80
N HIS A 453 1.58 0.43 49.65
CA HIS A 453 1.20 1.79 49.27
C HIS A 453 1.21 2.66 50.52
N ARG A 454 2.06 3.70 50.53
CA ARG A 454 1.95 4.80 51.48
C ARG A 454 0.54 5.36 51.38
N GLU A 455 -0.24 5.25 52.46
CA GLU A 455 -1.58 5.84 52.54
C GLU A 455 -1.50 7.31 52.14
N LYS A 456 -2.10 7.65 51.01
CA LYS A 456 -2.31 9.04 50.65
C LYS A 456 -3.49 9.50 51.48
N ARG A 457 -3.23 10.30 52.53
CA ARG A 457 -4.31 11.00 53.24
C ARG A 457 -5.15 11.75 52.21
N PRO A 458 -6.48 11.66 52.26
CA PRO A 458 -7.33 12.39 51.33
C PRO A 458 -7.21 13.89 51.64
N ASP A 459 -6.46 14.63 50.84
CA ASP A 459 -6.53 16.09 50.81
C ASP A 459 -7.82 16.48 50.09
N LYS A 460 -8.95 16.38 50.80
CA LYS A 460 -10.19 17.13 50.55
C LYS A 460 -11.17 16.86 51.69
N VAL A 461 -11.48 17.92 52.43
CA VAL A 461 -12.59 17.98 53.38
C VAL A 461 -13.87 17.61 52.64
N PRO A 462 -14.75 16.74 53.18
CA PRO A 462 -16.02 16.42 52.54
C PRO A 462 -16.85 17.71 52.38
N LYS A 463 -17.44 17.91 51.20
CA LYS A 463 -18.44 18.97 51.01
C LYS A 463 -19.73 18.52 51.66
N THR A 464 -20.12 19.19 52.75
CA THR A 464 -21.47 19.13 53.30
C THR A 464 -22.44 19.69 52.27
N THR A 465 -23.43 18.91 51.85
CA THR A 465 -24.51 19.39 51.00
C THR A 465 -25.76 19.46 51.85
N MET A 466 -26.38 20.64 51.94
CA MET A 466 -27.61 20.87 52.70
C MET A 466 -28.81 20.38 51.89
N THR A 467 -29.73 19.69 52.55
CA THR A 467 -31.07 19.38 52.01
C THR A 467 -32.14 19.97 52.91
N VAL A 468 -33.29 20.31 52.33
CA VAL A 468 -34.42 20.92 53.05
C VAL A 468 -35.48 19.84 53.25
N ASP A 469 -35.92 19.66 54.49
CA ASP A 469 -36.98 18.71 54.84
C ASP A 469 -38.37 19.29 54.54
N GLU A 470 -39.45 18.49 54.56
CA GLU A 470 -40.80 18.89 54.13
C GLU A 470 -41.45 20.02 54.98
N GLU A 471 -40.82 20.42 56.09
CA GLU A 471 -41.23 21.56 56.93
C GLU A 471 -40.35 22.82 56.76
N GLY A 472 -39.36 22.79 55.86
CA GLY A 472 -38.64 23.99 55.40
C GLY A 472 -37.34 24.34 56.11
N ASP A 473 -36.82 23.50 57.01
CA ASP A 473 -35.51 23.71 57.68
C ASP A 473 -34.37 22.94 56.99
N GLU A 474 -33.17 23.53 56.98
CA GLU A 474 -31.95 22.98 56.36
C GLU A 474 -31.22 21.99 57.29
N VAL A 475 -31.02 20.75 56.85
CA VAL A 475 -30.30 19.71 57.62
C VAL A 475 -29.10 19.17 56.84
N PRO A 476 -27.91 19.00 57.47
CA PRO A 476 -26.72 18.48 56.80
C PRO A 476 -26.76 16.95 56.67
N MET A 477 -26.61 16.43 55.44
CA MET A 477 -26.52 14.99 55.18
C MET A 477 -25.06 14.53 55.03
N GLU A 478 -24.58 13.65 55.92
CA GLU A 478 -23.26 13.01 55.81
C GLU A 478 -23.32 11.74 54.95
N VAL A 479 -22.69 11.76 53.77
CA VAL A 479 -22.53 10.57 52.92
C VAL A 479 -21.29 9.80 53.37
N GLN A 480 -21.49 8.70 54.11
CA GLN A 480 -20.41 7.74 54.38
C GLN A 480 -20.13 6.93 53.11
N GLN A 481 -19.02 7.24 52.42
CA GLN A 481 -18.45 6.35 51.41
C GLN A 481 -17.62 5.27 52.12
N GLU A 482 -18.09 4.02 52.09
CA GLU A 482 -17.28 2.88 52.53
C GLU A 482 -16.04 2.74 51.63
N ALA A 483 -14.86 2.87 52.24
CA ALA A 483 -13.58 2.71 51.57
C ALA A 483 -13.35 1.22 51.26
N GLY A 484 -13.48 0.85 49.98
CA GLY A 484 -13.08 -0.48 49.52
C GLY A 484 -11.60 -0.75 49.81
N HIS A 485 -11.32 -1.83 50.55
CA HIS A 485 -9.96 -2.32 50.77
C HIS A 485 -9.29 -2.65 49.43
N LYS A 486 -8.21 -1.95 49.06
CA LYS A 486 -7.36 -2.31 47.92
C LYS A 486 -6.52 -3.54 48.25
N MET A 487 -6.66 -4.61 47.46
CA MET A 487 -5.83 -5.80 47.52
C MET A 487 -4.35 -5.46 47.21
N LEU A 488 -3.41 -6.09 47.93
CA LEU A 488 -1.98 -5.97 47.67
C LEU A 488 -1.60 -6.64 46.33
N THR A 489 -0.87 -5.92 45.48
CA THR A 489 -0.31 -6.43 44.20
C THR A 489 1.10 -6.99 44.41
N PRO A 490 1.36 -8.29 44.14
CA PRO A 490 2.62 -8.94 44.53
C PRO A 490 3.73 -8.96 43.45
N PHE A 491 3.43 -8.61 42.18
CA PHE A 491 4.39 -8.73 41.08
C PHE A 491 4.96 -7.37 40.65
N ILE A 492 6.30 -7.24 40.68
CA ILE A 492 7.03 -6.09 40.16
C ILE A 492 7.96 -6.56 39.05
N VAL A 493 7.82 -5.98 37.87
CA VAL A 493 8.68 -6.27 36.71
C VAL A 493 9.51 -5.03 36.39
N LYS A 494 10.84 -5.18 36.38
CA LYS A 494 11.78 -4.15 35.94
C LYS A 494 12.41 -4.64 34.64
N ALA A 495 12.18 -3.95 33.54
CA ALA A 495 12.88 -4.23 32.29
C ALA A 495 13.78 -3.06 31.90
N THR A 496 14.99 -3.41 31.48
CA THR A 496 16.02 -2.50 30.97
C THR A 496 16.42 -2.95 29.58
N LEU A 497 16.17 -2.10 28.59
CA LEU A 497 16.60 -2.29 27.21
C LEU A 497 17.86 -1.47 26.96
N THR A 498 18.87 -2.07 26.36
CA THR A 498 20.05 -1.36 25.84
C THR A 498 19.96 -1.30 24.32
N LEU A 499 19.85 -0.09 23.80
CA LEU A 499 19.76 0.17 22.37
C LEU A 499 21.15 0.12 21.70
N ALA A 500 21.17 0.04 20.37
CA ALA A 500 22.41 0.01 19.57
C ALA A 500 23.32 1.24 19.78
N ASN A 501 22.74 2.38 20.15
CA ASN A 501 23.45 3.63 20.48
C ASN A 501 23.94 3.71 21.95
N HIS A 502 23.94 2.59 22.69
CA HIS A 502 24.26 2.51 24.12
C HIS A 502 23.29 3.25 25.07
N HIS A 503 22.21 3.83 24.55
CA HIS A 503 21.16 4.43 25.38
C HIS A 503 20.34 3.33 26.09
N LYS A 504 20.08 3.51 27.39
CA LYS A 504 19.27 2.58 28.18
C LYS A 504 17.85 3.09 28.30
N VAL A 505 16.88 2.27 27.91
CA VAL A 505 15.45 2.52 28.11
C VAL A 505 14.99 1.60 29.23
N ALA A 506 14.63 2.19 30.37
CA ALA A 506 14.14 1.46 31.54
C ALA A 506 12.72 1.88 31.88
N LEU A 507 11.94 0.96 32.44
CA LEU A 507 10.63 1.26 33.03
C LEU A 507 10.79 2.25 34.19
N THR A 508 10.28 3.48 34.02
CA THR A 508 10.29 4.51 35.06
C THR A 508 9.31 4.17 36.19
N ASN A 509 9.76 4.15 37.43
CA ASN A 509 8.97 3.86 38.66
C ASN A 509 8.26 2.50 38.67
N PRO A 510 9.01 1.38 38.76
CA PRO A 510 8.44 0.02 38.78
C PRO A 510 7.45 -0.24 39.93
N GLU A 511 7.56 0.52 41.04
CA GLU A 511 6.65 0.42 42.19
C GLU A 511 5.24 0.95 41.92
N LYS A 512 5.07 1.85 40.93
CA LYS A 512 3.74 2.38 40.53
C LYS A 512 3.02 1.48 39.54
N HIS A 513 3.72 0.49 38.99
CA HIS A 513 3.25 -0.41 37.92
C HIS A 513 3.11 -1.86 38.40
N ALA A 514 2.98 -2.07 39.71
CA ALA A 514 2.72 -3.39 40.28
C ALA A 514 1.32 -3.88 39.88
N GLN A 515 1.22 -5.15 39.47
CA GLN A 515 -0.02 -5.76 39.00
C GLN A 515 -0.40 -6.99 39.86
N PRO A 516 -1.69 -7.36 39.92
CA PRO A 516 -2.14 -8.48 40.74
C PRO A 516 -1.75 -9.85 40.16
N SER A 517 -1.55 -9.95 38.84
CA SER A 517 -1.11 -11.18 38.17
C SER A 517 0.19 -10.99 37.37
N LEU A 518 0.95 -12.08 37.18
CA LEU A 518 2.16 -12.08 36.37
C LEU A 518 1.87 -11.75 34.89
N THR A 519 0.74 -12.23 34.36
CA THR A 519 0.32 -11.99 32.98
C THR A 519 0.05 -10.52 32.72
N GLU A 520 -0.70 -9.85 33.60
CA GLU A 520 -0.98 -8.42 33.48
C GLU A 520 0.28 -7.57 33.70
N ALA A 521 1.18 -8.00 34.59
CA ALA A 521 2.47 -7.34 34.79
C ALA A 521 3.34 -7.38 33.53
N VAL A 522 3.35 -8.53 32.84
CA VAL A 522 4.09 -8.73 31.58
C VAL A 522 3.44 -7.95 30.45
N ASP A 523 2.11 -7.98 30.31
CA ASP A 523 1.40 -7.22 29.27
C ASP A 523 1.62 -5.71 29.44
N HIS A 524 1.42 -5.20 30.65
CA HIS A 524 1.68 -3.79 30.97
C HIS A 524 3.15 -3.40 30.72
N MET A 525 4.12 -4.26 31.07
CA MET A 525 5.53 -4.04 30.72
C MET A 525 5.70 -3.94 29.20
N THR A 526 5.17 -4.90 28.43
CA THR A 526 5.34 -4.93 26.97
C THR A 526 4.74 -3.70 26.28
N ASP A 527 3.58 -3.22 26.73
CA ASP A 527 2.94 -2.03 26.17
C ASP A 527 3.75 -0.76 26.43
N VAL A 528 4.28 -0.61 27.65
CA VAL A 528 5.13 0.55 27.99
C VAL A 528 6.43 0.53 27.20
N LEU A 529 7.10 -0.63 27.10
CA LEU A 529 8.33 -0.75 26.31
C LEU A 529 8.07 -0.46 24.82
N ARG A 530 6.94 -0.92 24.28
CA ARG A 530 6.53 -0.65 22.90
C ARG A 530 6.29 0.83 22.66
N HIS A 531 5.66 1.53 23.61
CA HIS A 531 5.46 2.97 23.54
C HIS A 531 6.79 3.73 23.56
N SER A 532 7.68 3.40 24.50
CA SER A 532 9.00 4.03 24.60
C SER A 532 9.88 3.78 23.37
N LEU A 533 9.83 2.59 22.77
CA LEU A 533 10.55 2.27 21.53
C LEU A 533 9.99 3.04 20.33
N ARG A 534 8.68 3.28 20.27
CA ARG A 534 8.06 4.14 19.23
C ARG A 534 8.50 5.59 19.36
N GLU A 535 8.53 6.12 20.58
CA GLU A 535 9.00 7.48 20.84
C GLU A 535 10.47 7.67 20.46
N GLU A 536 11.34 6.73 20.84
CA GLU A 536 12.76 6.78 20.46
C GLU A 536 12.97 6.61 18.95
N LYS A 537 12.22 5.71 18.28
CA LYS A 537 12.25 5.59 16.82
C LYS A 537 11.85 6.90 16.14
N ASN A 538 10.80 7.56 16.62
CA ASN A 538 10.34 8.85 16.08
C ASN A 538 11.36 9.98 16.34
N ARG A 539 12.03 9.98 17.50
CA ARG A 539 13.15 10.90 17.80
C ARG A 539 14.34 10.68 16.87
N MET A 540 14.69 9.43 16.56
CA MET A 540 15.78 9.13 15.61
C MET A 540 15.42 9.49 14.17
N ILE A 541 14.17 9.33 13.76
CA ILE A 541 13.73 9.76 12.42
C ILE A 541 13.77 11.28 12.30
N SER A 542 13.33 12.01 13.34
CA SER A 542 13.35 13.47 13.34
C SER A 542 14.77 14.04 13.42
N SER A 543 15.67 13.41 14.18
CA SER A 543 17.09 13.81 14.21
C SER A 543 17.79 13.55 12.87
N LYS A 544 17.52 12.41 12.22
CA LYS A 544 18.03 12.13 10.87
C LYS A 544 17.50 13.11 9.82
N ARG A 545 16.21 13.47 9.88
CA ARG A 545 15.63 14.49 9.01
C ARG A 545 16.27 15.85 9.23
N LYS A 546 16.44 16.29 10.48
CA LYS A 546 17.14 17.55 10.80
C LYS A 546 18.61 17.54 10.36
N ALA A 547 19.31 16.42 10.52
CA ALA A 547 20.69 16.29 10.03
C ALA A 547 20.75 16.33 8.50
N GLN A 548 19.76 15.75 7.82
CA GLN A 548 19.65 15.79 6.37
C GLN A 548 19.25 17.18 5.86
N GLU A 549 18.35 17.87 6.53
CA GLU A 549 17.98 19.27 6.26
C GLU A 549 19.15 20.22 6.51
N ASN A 550 19.90 20.04 7.60
CA ASN A 550 21.10 20.83 7.86
C ASN A 550 22.21 20.54 6.85
N ALA A 551 22.40 19.30 6.41
CA ALA A 551 23.35 18.98 5.34
C ALA A 551 22.93 19.59 3.99
N LEU A 552 21.63 19.60 3.69
CA LEU A 552 21.07 20.28 2.52
C LEU A 552 21.18 21.81 2.61
N ALA A 553 21.09 22.39 3.81
CA ALA A 553 21.27 23.82 4.04
C ALA A 553 22.74 24.23 3.91
N ASP A 554 23.67 23.45 4.47
CA ASP A 554 25.12 23.67 4.31
C ASP A 554 25.56 23.52 2.84
N ASP A 555 24.96 22.60 2.08
CA ASP A 555 25.20 22.44 0.64
C ASP A 555 24.62 23.60 -0.20
N MET A 556 23.58 24.27 0.29
CA MET A 556 22.95 25.43 -0.37
C MET A 556 23.67 26.75 -0.06
N ASP A 557 24.17 26.94 1.16
CA ASP A 557 24.99 28.10 1.55
C ASP A 557 26.37 28.08 0.87
N GLY A 558 26.87 26.90 0.48
CA GLY A 558 28.10 26.76 -0.32
C GLY A 558 27.95 27.05 -1.82
N MET A 559 26.73 27.30 -2.32
CA MET A 559 26.42 27.47 -3.74
C MET A 559 25.91 28.86 -4.14
N LEU A 560 25.78 29.80 -3.20
CA LEU A 560 25.25 31.13 -3.46
C LEU A 560 26.38 32.18 -3.53
N ASP A 561 26.90 32.40 -4.74
CA ASP A 561 27.63 33.62 -5.09
C ASP A 561 26.63 34.80 -5.20
N ASP A 562 27.05 35.97 -4.73
CA ASP A 562 26.28 37.24 -4.66
C ASP A 562 25.68 37.71 -6.01
N ASP A 563 26.09 37.12 -7.14
CA ASP A 563 25.66 37.50 -8.49
C ASP A 563 24.26 36.98 -8.87
N TYR A 564 23.77 35.89 -8.26
CA TYR A 564 22.48 35.29 -8.62
C TYR A 564 21.27 36.08 -8.06
N ASN A 565 21.46 36.75 -6.92
CA ASN A 565 20.42 37.59 -6.30
C ASN A 565 20.21 38.91 -7.07
N LEU A 566 21.24 39.42 -7.75
CA LEU A 566 21.15 40.64 -8.58
C LEU A 566 20.38 40.40 -9.89
N ALA A 567 20.48 39.18 -10.46
CA ALA A 567 19.78 38.80 -11.67
C ALA A 567 18.27 38.63 -11.45
N ILE A 568 17.85 38.00 -10.35
CA ILE A 568 16.43 37.81 -10.01
C ILE A 568 15.76 39.14 -9.65
N ALA A 569 16.48 40.04 -8.97
CA ALA A 569 15.98 41.37 -8.65
C ALA A 569 15.75 42.24 -9.91
N ASN A 570 16.57 42.06 -10.95
CA ASN A 570 16.41 42.74 -12.23
C ASN A 570 15.31 42.10 -13.11
N ASP A 571 15.17 40.76 -13.11
CA ASP A 571 14.11 40.06 -13.85
C ASP A 571 12.71 40.32 -13.27
N MET A 572 12.59 40.52 -11.96
CA MET A 572 11.31 40.91 -11.34
C MET A 572 10.93 42.38 -11.59
N ALA A 573 11.87 43.23 -12.01
CA ALA A 573 11.62 44.64 -12.28
C ALA A 573 11.09 44.90 -13.71
N GLU A 574 11.14 43.92 -14.61
CA GLU A 574 10.65 44.04 -16.01
C GLU A 574 9.29 43.36 -16.24
N SER A 575 8.33 43.54 -15.33
CA SER A 575 6.91 43.32 -15.69
C SER A 575 6.33 44.62 -16.26
N SER A 576 5.80 44.55 -17.48
CA SER A 576 5.34 45.74 -18.20
C SER A 576 4.17 46.42 -17.46
N PRO A 577 4.20 47.75 -17.25
CA PRO A 577 3.13 48.47 -16.54
C PRO A 577 1.76 48.38 -17.23
N GLU A 578 1.73 47.99 -18.50
CA GLU A 578 0.49 47.81 -19.27
C GLU A 578 -0.25 46.50 -18.92
N GLU A 579 0.46 45.44 -18.52
CA GLU A 579 -0.16 44.16 -18.14
C GLU A 579 -0.78 44.21 -16.74
N ASN A 580 -0.13 44.92 -15.82
CA ASN A 580 -0.66 45.15 -14.47
C ASN A 580 -1.93 46.03 -14.52
N ALA A 581 -1.94 47.09 -15.34
CA ALA A 581 -3.12 47.93 -15.54
C ALA A 581 -4.30 47.16 -16.17
N ARG A 582 -4.02 46.19 -17.07
CA ARG A 582 -5.06 45.32 -17.65
C ARG A 582 -5.65 44.35 -16.65
N MET A 583 -4.83 43.79 -15.75
CA MET A 583 -5.31 42.90 -14.69
C MET A 583 -6.14 43.65 -13.65
N GLU A 584 -5.74 44.86 -13.28
CA GLU A 584 -6.46 45.69 -12.31
C GLU A 584 -7.85 46.12 -12.84
N ALA A 585 -7.93 46.50 -14.12
CA ALA A 585 -9.22 46.76 -14.79
C ALA A 585 -10.12 45.52 -14.92
N LEU A 586 -9.54 44.31 -14.88
CA LEU A 586 -10.27 43.05 -14.91
C LEU A 586 -10.81 42.70 -13.53
N TYR A 587 -10.05 42.98 -12.47
CA TYR A 587 -10.49 42.83 -11.09
C TYR A 587 -11.63 43.80 -10.73
N GLU A 588 -11.53 45.08 -11.10
CA GLU A 588 -12.63 46.05 -10.86
C GLU A 588 -13.94 45.65 -11.55
N ARG A 589 -13.86 45.04 -12.75
CA ARG A 589 -15.05 44.52 -13.45
C ARG A 589 -15.67 43.30 -12.79
N ILE A 590 -14.86 42.47 -12.13
CA ILE A 590 -15.35 41.29 -11.41
C ILE A 590 -16.00 41.71 -10.10
N GLU A 591 -15.42 42.68 -9.38
CA GLU A 591 -16.01 43.23 -8.15
C GLU A 591 -17.30 44.02 -8.40
N ALA A 592 -17.41 44.72 -9.53
CA ALA A 592 -18.65 45.39 -9.92
C ALA A 592 -19.78 44.42 -10.34
N ALA A 593 -19.46 43.15 -10.60
CA ALA A 593 -20.40 42.11 -11.02
C ALA A 593 -20.82 41.17 -9.87
N SER A 594 -20.19 41.26 -8.69
CA SER A 594 -20.62 40.65 -7.43
C SER A 594 -21.47 41.61 -6.62
#